data_AF-A0A3C1GZ37-F1
#
_entry.id   AF-A0A3C1GZ37-F1
#
_cell.length_a   1.000
_cell.length_b   1.000
_cell.length_c   1.000
_cell.angle_alpha   90.00
_cell.angle_beta   90.00
_cell.angle_gamma   90.00
#
_symmetry.space_group_name_H-M   'P 1'
#
loop_
_entity.id
_entity.type
_entity.pdbx_description
1 polymer ?
#
loop_
_entity_poly.entity_id
_entity_poly.type
_entity_poly.pdbx_seq_one_letter_code
_entity_poly.pdbx_strand_id
1 'polypeptide(L)' 'ARIGVAMGNGVEELKAIADHVTTSVSEDGIYNGLKHLGYIK' A
#
# COMPACT_ATOMS: atom_id res chain seq x y z
N ALA A 1 -10.67 -0.16 12.45
CA ALA A 1 -9.23 0.10 12.45
C ALA A 1 -8.91 1.21 11.45
N ARG A 2 -7.84 1.98 11.63
CA ARG A 2 -7.28 2.84 10.58
C ARG A 2 -5.99 2.17 10.11
N ILE A 3 -5.80 2.03 8.80
CA ILE A 3 -4.61 1.43 8.19
C ILE A 3 -4.09 2.43 7.17
N GLY A 4 -2.87 2.91 7.37
CA GLY A 4 -2.13 3.71 6.40
C GLY A 4 -1.40 2.79 5.42
N VAL A 5 -1.60 3.02 4.11
CA VAL A 5 -0.94 2.28 3.05
C VAL A 5 -0.10 3.24 2.21
N ALA A 6 1.19 2.94 2.04
CA ALA A 6 2.09 3.67 1.16
C ALA A 6 2.37 2.87 -0.12
N MET A 7 2.50 3.56 -1.26
CA MET A 7 2.86 2.94 -2.53
C MET A 7 4.35 2.59 -2.57
N GLY A 8 4.74 1.56 -3.34
CA GLY A 8 6.14 1.13 -3.45
C GLY A 8 7.06 2.22 -4.02
N ASN A 9 6.53 3.02 -4.95
CA ASN A 9 7.19 4.19 -5.53
C ASN A 9 6.97 5.49 -4.72
N GLY A 10 6.42 5.40 -3.51
CA GLY A 10 6.32 6.53 -2.59
C GLY A 10 7.67 6.89 -1.96
N VAL A 11 7.76 8.11 -1.42
CA VAL A 11 8.95 8.60 -0.70
C VAL A 11 9.22 7.78 0.56
N GLU A 12 10.49 7.66 0.94
CA GLU A 12 10.93 6.79 2.05
C GLU A 12 10.33 7.22 3.39
N GLU A 13 10.19 8.53 3.62
CA GLU A 13 9.62 9.08 4.85
C GLU A 13 8.15 8.68 5.04
N LEU A 14 7.40 8.56 3.94
CA LEU A 14 6.01 8.09 3.98
C LEU A 14 5.93 6.58 4.23
N LYS A 15 6.80 5.80 3.58
CA LYS A 15 6.87 4.35 3.77
C LYS A 15 7.27 3.99 5.21
N ALA A 16 8.14 4.77 5.83
CA ALA A 16 8.60 4.56 7.20
C ALA A 16 7.49 4.71 8.27
N ILE A 17 6.42 5.45 7.98
CA ILE A 17 5.29 5.67 8.89
C ILE A 17 4.03 4.89 8.50
N ALA A 18 4.05 4.13 7.41
CA ALA A 18 2.91 3.37 6.92
C ALA A 18 2.78 2.01 7.62
N ASP A 19 1.55 1.56 7.85
CA ASP A 19 1.29 0.22 8.40
C ASP A 19 1.59 -0.88 7.37
N HIS A 20 1.46 -0.54 6.07
CA HIS A 20 1.75 -1.43 4.95
C HIS A 20 2.30 -0.66 3.76
N VAL A 21 3.31 -1.21 3.09
CA VAL A 21 3.80 -0.72 1.80
C VAL A 21 3.36 -1.69 0.72
N THR A 22 2.59 -1.20 -0.25
CA THR A 22 2.11 -1.97 -1.40
C THR A 22 3.04 -1.80 -2.62
N THR A 23 2.71 -2.41 -3.76
CA THR A 23 3.47 -2.27 -5.02
C THR A 23 3.41 -0.85 -5.59
N SER A 24 4.17 -0.59 -6.66
CA SER A 24 4.16 0.71 -7.35
C SER A 24 2.77 1.04 -7.93
N VAL A 25 2.52 2.33 -8.17
CA VAL A 25 1.30 2.78 -8.87
C VAL A 25 1.17 2.16 -10.26
N SER A 26 2.29 1.91 -10.95
CA SER A 26 2.33 1.27 -12.25
C SER A 26 2.20 -0.26 -12.20
N GLU A 27 2.13 -0.82 -11.00
CA GLU A 27 2.08 -2.26 -10.74
C GLU A 27 0.86 -2.60 -9.87
N ASP A 28 -0.27 -1.94 -10.12
CA ASP A 28 -1.56 -2.21 -9.48
C ASP A 28 -1.54 -2.12 -7.93
N GLY A 29 -0.72 -1.22 -7.36
CA GLY A 29 -0.55 -1.13 -5.89
C GLY A 29 -1.83 -0.94 -5.08
N ILE A 30 -2.84 -0.24 -5.61
CA ILE A 30 -4.14 -0.14 -4.94
C ILE A 30 -4.83 -1.51 -4.89
N TYR A 31 -4.90 -2.22 -6.03
CA TYR A 31 -5.52 -3.54 -6.10
C TYR A 31 -4.79 -4.54 -5.19
N ASN A 32 -3.47 -4.60 -5.28
CA ASN A 32 -2.64 -5.50 -4.47
C ASN A 32 -2.76 -5.18 -2.98
N GLY A 33 -2.79 -3.90 -2.60
CA GLY A 33 -2.98 -3.47 -1.22
C GLY A 33 -4.34 -3.87 -0.68
N LEU A 34 -5.42 -3.60 -1.43
CA LEU A 34 -6.78 -3.98 -1.02
C LEU A 34 -6.96 -5.50 -0.95
N LYS A 35 -6.35 -6.26 -1.87
CA LYS A 35 -6.34 -7.72 -1.86
C LYS A 35 -5.58 -8.26 -0.65
N HIS A 36 -4.41 -7.70 -0.33
CA HIS A 36 -3.62 -8.07 0.85
C HIS A 36 -4.40 -7.83 2.15
N LEU A 37 -5.13 -6.73 2.22
CA LEU A 37 -6.00 -6.39 3.36
C LEU A 37 -7.32 -7.16 3.38
N GLY A 38 -7.60 -7.99 2.36
CA GLY A 38 -8.79 -8.84 2.30
C GLY A 38 -10.09 -8.11 1.96
N TYR A 39 -10.02 -6.88 1.44
CA TYR A 39 -11.20 -6.12 1.03
C TYR A 39 -11.77 -6.55 -0.32
N ILE A 40 -10.91 -7.10 -1.19
CA ILE A 40 -11.27 -7.59 -2.52
C ILE A 40 -10.56 -8.92 -2.81
N LYS A 41 -11.02 -9.65 -3.84
CA LYS A 41 -10.49 -10.96 -4.26
C LYS A 41 -9.64 -10.88 -5.52
#